data_AF-A0A359E509-F1
#
_entry.id   AF-A0A359E509-F1
#
_cell.length_a   1.000
_cell.length_b   1.000
_cell.length_c   1.000
_cell.angle_alpha   90.00
_cell.angle_beta   90.00
_cell.angle_gamma   90.00
#
_symmetry.space_group_name_H-M   'P 1'
#
loop_
_entity.id
_entity.type
_entity.pdbx_description
1 polymer ?
#
loop_
_entity_poly.entity_id
_entity_poly.type
_entity_poly.pdbx_seq_one_letter_code
_entity_poly.pdbx_strand_id
1 'polypeptide(L)'
;DPFDGINKPTNAPDWAFAQWEVTNRLKHIADWWVLEQQDERGEFGGKYGDDVEILRFWSPLILSGDSVVYEGWKKLADGVWNSSKVYKGYAKNPSDVEHSSEFISDTAPLMVLYNDDDRYEERLSYSADYFKNLWTGFNDNNHRFFKSSWFSSTEIEMEPPKNRDVPYTTRAAKAVRYYAWKTQDASTLKALEEWADGWLAVSQQTDKGKPV
;
A
#
# COMPACT_ATOMS: atom_id res chain seq x y z
N ASP A 1 -3.63 30.03 -7.09
CA ASP A 1 -2.96 28.82 -7.62
C ASP A 1 -2.64 29.09 -9.11
N PRO A 2 -1.49 28.64 -9.66
CA PRO A 2 -1.11 28.91 -11.06
C PRO A 2 -2.12 28.45 -12.11
N PHE A 3 -3.07 27.57 -11.77
CA PHE A 3 -4.09 27.08 -12.69
C PHE A 3 -5.43 27.84 -12.59
N ASP A 4 -5.55 28.82 -11.69
CA ASP A 4 -6.76 29.63 -11.57
C ASP A 4 -6.96 30.53 -12.80
N GLY A 5 -8.19 30.56 -13.33
CA GLY A 5 -8.55 31.46 -14.44
C GLY A 5 -8.10 30.99 -15.83
N ILE A 6 -7.58 29.77 -15.98
CA ILE A 6 -7.28 29.19 -17.29
C ILE A 6 -8.58 28.90 -18.04
N ASN A 7 -8.69 29.41 -19.26
CA ASN A 7 -9.86 29.20 -20.11
C ASN A 7 -9.83 27.82 -20.77
N LYS A 8 -10.95 27.10 -20.66
CA LYS A 8 -11.16 25.83 -21.38
C LYS A 8 -11.09 26.04 -22.90
N PRO A 9 -10.32 25.23 -23.65
CA PRO A 9 -10.37 25.23 -25.11
C PRO A 9 -11.79 24.96 -25.61
N THR A 10 -12.23 25.69 -26.65
CA THR A 10 -13.62 25.62 -27.16
C THR A 10 -14.03 24.24 -27.66
N ASN A 11 -13.08 23.41 -28.10
CA ASN A 11 -13.30 22.04 -28.56
C ASN A 11 -13.11 20.98 -27.47
N ALA A 12 -12.71 21.35 -26.25
CA ALA A 12 -12.53 20.40 -25.16
C ALA A 12 -13.86 20.14 -24.42
N PRO A 13 -14.26 18.89 -24.19
CA PRO A 13 -15.34 18.56 -23.27
C PRO A 13 -15.04 19.04 -21.85
N ASP A 14 -16.06 19.42 -21.08
CA ASP A 14 -15.89 19.94 -19.72
C ASP A 14 -15.16 18.96 -18.79
N TRP A 15 -15.51 17.67 -18.88
CA TRP A 15 -14.88 16.62 -18.07
C TRP A 15 -13.38 16.48 -18.36
N ALA A 16 -12.97 16.63 -19.63
CA ALA A 16 -11.58 16.47 -20.03
C ALA A 16 -10.73 17.65 -19.53
N PHE A 17 -11.31 18.86 -19.56
CA PHE A 17 -10.66 20.04 -19.01
C PHE A 17 -10.54 19.98 -17.49
N ALA A 18 -11.60 19.54 -16.78
CA ALA A 18 -11.55 19.34 -15.34
C ALA A 18 -10.49 18.30 -14.93
N GLN A 19 -10.38 17.19 -15.69
CA GLN A 19 -9.34 16.19 -15.47
C GLN A 19 -7.94 16.76 -15.72
N TRP A 20 -7.75 17.50 -16.81
CA TRP A 20 -6.48 18.18 -17.07
C TRP A 20 -6.11 19.14 -15.93
N GLU A 21 -7.05 19.96 -15.46
CA GLU A 21 -6.80 20.93 -14.40
C GLU A 21 -6.40 20.23 -13.09
N VAL A 22 -7.16 19.23 -12.64
CA VAL A 22 -6.85 18.52 -11.38
C VAL A 22 -5.51 17.77 -11.46
N THR A 23 -5.18 17.17 -12.61
CA THR A 23 -3.89 16.50 -12.83
C THR A 23 -2.74 17.50 -12.75
N ASN A 24 -2.88 18.69 -13.34
CA ASN A 24 -1.82 19.71 -13.29
C ASN A 24 -1.65 20.32 -11.89
N ARG A 25 -2.75 20.55 -11.17
CA ARG A 25 -2.71 20.99 -9.76
C ARG A 25 -2.01 19.95 -8.88
N LEU A 26 -2.35 18.68 -9.03
CA LEU A 26 -1.69 17.58 -8.33
C LEU A 26 -0.21 17.50 -8.68
N LYS A 27 0.15 17.62 -9.97
CA LYS A 27 1.53 17.66 -10.43
C LYS A 27 2.31 18.80 -9.80
N HIS A 28 1.75 20.01 -9.76
CA HIS A 28 2.42 21.16 -9.18
C HIS A 28 2.76 20.97 -7.69
N ILE A 29 1.85 20.35 -6.94
CA ILE A 29 2.10 19.99 -5.54
C ILE A 29 3.18 18.91 -5.44
N ALA A 30 3.08 17.84 -6.24
CA ALA A 30 4.05 16.74 -6.21
C ALA A 30 5.46 17.21 -6.62
N ASP A 31 5.57 18.03 -7.66
CA ASP A 31 6.83 18.61 -8.13
C ASP A 31 7.51 19.42 -7.02
N TRP A 32 6.76 20.22 -6.25
CA TRP A 32 7.34 20.94 -5.12
C TRP A 32 7.92 20.00 -4.06
N TRP A 33 7.19 18.95 -3.69
CA TRP A 33 7.70 17.96 -2.72
C TRP A 33 8.96 17.26 -3.23
N VAL A 34 8.99 16.86 -4.50
CA VAL A 34 10.13 16.14 -5.08
C VAL A 34 11.34 17.04 -5.31
N LEU A 35 11.14 18.24 -5.83
CA LEU A 35 12.23 19.12 -6.27
C LEU A 35 12.77 20.03 -5.17
N GLU A 36 11.90 20.48 -4.27
CA GLU A 36 12.27 21.49 -3.26
C GLU A 36 12.46 20.90 -1.87
N GLN A 37 11.76 19.81 -1.54
CA GLN A 37 11.67 19.30 -0.17
C GLN A 37 12.32 17.92 0.03
N GLN A 38 12.33 17.05 -0.98
CA GLN A 38 12.85 15.69 -0.84
C GLN A 38 14.36 15.66 -0.59
N ASP A 39 14.77 15.12 0.55
CA ASP A 39 16.18 15.07 0.93
C ASP A 39 16.96 13.96 0.20
N GLU A 40 18.27 13.87 0.41
CA GLU A 40 19.14 12.85 -0.21
C GLU A 40 18.76 11.40 0.15
N ARG A 41 18.08 11.19 1.28
CA ARG A 41 17.63 9.87 1.77
C ARG A 41 16.25 9.51 1.23
N GLY A 42 15.55 10.46 0.63
CA GLY A 42 14.24 10.30 0.03
C GLY A 42 13.08 10.73 0.94
N GLU A 43 13.35 11.22 2.14
CA GLU A 43 12.32 11.74 3.06
C GLU A 43 11.77 13.07 2.53
N PHE A 44 10.47 13.32 2.76
CA PHE A 44 9.80 14.60 2.53
C PHE A 44 9.76 15.46 3.81
N GLY A 45 10.20 14.93 4.95
CA GLY A 45 10.39 15.66 6.20
C GLY A 45 9.40 15.29 7.31
N GLY A 46 8.36 14.50 7.01
CA GLY A 46 7.44 13.90 7.98
C GLY A 46 7.95 12.59 8.60
N LYS A 47 9.07 12.07 8.10
CA LYS A 47 9.60 10.71 8.35
C LYS A 47 8.93 9.65 7.51
N TYR A 48 9.66 8.58 7.25
CA TYR A 48 9.23 7.50 6.34
C TYR A 48 7.80 6.94 6.55
N GLY A 49 7.27 6.90 7.78
CA GLY A 49 5.90 6.43 8.01
C GLY A 49 4.86 7.40 7.45
N ASP A 50 5.01 8.69 7.76
CA ASP A 50 4.09 9.74 7.33
C ASP A 50 4.34 10.12 5.85
N ASP A 51 5.60 10.14 5.41
CA ASP A 51 5.99 10.57 4.06
C ASP A 51 5.39 9.66 2.98
N VAL A 52 5.22 8.36 3.24
CA VAL A 52 4.68 7.43 2.22
C VAL A 52 3.19 7.61 1.99
N GLU A 53 2.45 8.27 2.91
CA GLU A 53 1.03 8.47 2.77
C GLU A 53 0.67 9.33 1.56
N ILE A 54 1.52 10.31 1.23
CA ILE A 54 1.27 11.23 0.10
C ILE A 54 1.26 10.49 -1.25
N LEU A 55 1.99 9.37 -1.34
CA LEU A 55 2.10 8.57 -2.56
C LEU A 55 0.76 7.98 -3.00
N ARG A 56 -0.20 7.81 -2.07
CA ARG A 56 -1.55 7.30 -2.36
C ARG A 56 -2.30 8.14 -3.39
N PHE A 57 -1.91 9.40 -3.57
CA PHE A 57 -2.51 10.31 -4.54
C PHE A 57 -1.73 10.43 -5.84
N TRP A 58 -0.49 9.93 -5.91
CA TRP A 58 0.43 10.22 -7.02
C TRP A 58 0.31 9.25 -8.20
N SER A 59 -0.43 8.15 -8.03
CA SER A 59 -0.62 7.13 -9.08
C SER A 59 -1.08 7.67 -10.44
N PRO A 60 -2.04 8.62 -10.52
CA PRO A 60 -2.46 9.18 -11.81
C PRO A 60 -1.33 9.89 -12.55
N LEU A 61 -0.40 10.52 -11.84
CA LEU A 61 0.73 11.23 -12.46
C LEU A 61 1.71 10.24 -13.10
N ILE A 62 2.06 9.18 -12.38
CA ILE A 62 2.98 8.15 -12.90
C ILE A 62 2.34 7.44 -14.09
N LEU A 63 1.06 7.08 -14.01
CA LEU A 63 0.33 6.46 -15.13
C LEU A 63 0.19 7.39 -16.35
N SER A 64 0.29 8.71 -16.16
CA SER A 64 0.34 9.69 -17.25
C SER A 64 1.74 9.95 -17.82
N GLY A 65 2.77 9.27 -17.30
CA GLY A 65 4.15 9.37 -17.78
C GLY A 65 5.00 10.44 -17.08
N ASP A 66 4.61 10.90 -15.89
CA ASP A 66 5.37 11.89 -15.14
C ASP A 66 6.65 11.29 -14.53
N SER A 67 7.80 11.59 -15.13
CA SER A 67 9.09 11.05 -14.71
C SER A 67 9.63 11.69 -13.43
N VAL A 68 9.30 12.95 -13.13
CA VAL A 68 9.76 13.63 -11.91
C VAL A 68 9.14 12.96 -10.70
N VAL A 69 7.82 12.77 -10.73
CA VAL A 69 7.08 12.14 -9.65
C VAL A 69 7.45 10.67 -9.50
N TYR A 70 7.69 9.96 -10.61
CA TYR A 70 8.19 8.59 -10.59
C TYR A 70 9.53 8.46 -9.86
N GLU A 71 10.52 9.31 -10.20
CA GLU A 71 11.84 9.26 -9.54
C GLU A 71 11.74 9.66 -8.06
N GLY A 72 10.89 10.63 -7.72
CA GLY A 72 10.62 10.99 -6.33
C GLY A 72 10.01 9.85 -5.52
N TRP A 73 9.01 9.16 -6.07
CA TRP A 73 8.44 7.95 -5.46
C TRP A 73 9.51 6.87 -5.26
N LYS A 74 10.28 6.58 -6.31
CA LYS A 74 11.34 5.57 -6.27
C LYS A 74 12.36 5.85 -5.17
N LYS A 75 12.81 7.11 -5.06
CA LYS A 75 13.76 7.53 -4.04
C LYS A 75 13.23 7.34 -2.62
N LEU A 76 11.97 7.70 -2.36
CA LEU A 76 11.32 7.43 -1.07
C LEU A 76 11.19 5.92 -0.81
N ALA A 77 10.73 5.15 -1.80
CA ALA A 77 10.60 3.70 -1.67
C ALA A 77 11.92 3.00 -1.33
N ASP A 78 13.02 3.45 -1.93
CA ASP A 78 14.36 2.93 -1.67
C ASP A 78 14.89 3.39 -0.30
N GLY A 79 14.60 4.62 0.11
CA GLY A 79 14.90 5.12 1.45
C GLY A 79 14.21 4.30 2.55
N VAL A 80 12.91 4.04 2.36
CA VAL A 80 12.10 3.21 3.27
C VAL A 80 12.65 1.79 3.39
N TRP A 81 12.94 1.15 2.24
CA TRP A 81 13.48 -0.21 2.20
C TRP A 81 14.79 -0.37 2.98
N ASN A 82 15.67 0.63 2.88
CA ASN A 82 16.98 0.63 3.55
C ASN A 82 16.93 1.19 4.98
N SER A 83 15.76 1.62 5.45
CA SER A 83 15.62 2.17 6.80
C SER A 83 15.65 1.09 7.88
N SER A 84 16.03 1.46 9.11
CA SER A 84 15.98 0.57 10.27
C SER A 84 14.57 0.20 10.72
N LYS A 85 13.54 0.82 10.13
CA LYS A 85 12.12 0.58 10.40
C LYS A 85 11.59 -0.63 9.65
N VAL A 86 12.25 -1.03 8.56
CA VAL A 86 11.89 -2.19 7.74
C VAL A 86 12.81 -3.36 8.04
N TYR A 87 12.23 -4.55 8.16
CA TYR A 87 12.97 -5.81 8.20
C TYR A 87 12.27 -6.79 7.28
N LYS A 88 13.02 -7.37 6.32
CA LYS A 88 12.49 -8.34 5.35
C LYS A 88 11.14 -7.91 4.76
N GLY A 89 11.08 -6.71 4.18
CA GLY A 89 9.90 -6.25 3.45
C GLY A 89 8.61 -6.10 4.25
N TYR A 90 8.70 -5.75 5.53
CA TYR A 90 7.60 -5.16 6.30
C TYR A 90 8.10 -4.34 7.49
N ALA A 91 7.21 -3.67 8.24
CA ALA A 91 7.58 -3.04 9.51
C ALA A 91 8.32 -4.03 10.41
N LYS A 92 9.41 -3.57 11.03
CA LYS A 92 10.25 -4.37 11.92
C LYS A 92 9.55 -4.65 13.25
N ASN A 93 8.95 -3.63 13.85
CA ASN A 93 8.26 -3.72 15.14
C ASN A 93 6.75 -3.70 14.93
N PRO A 94 5.97 -4.34 15.81
CA PRO A 94 4.52 -4.39 15.72
C PRO A 94 3.95 -3.01 16.00
N SER A 95 2.95 -2.69 15.21
CA SER A 95 2.02 -1.61 15.44
C SER A 95 0.66 -2.09 14.96
N ASP A 96 -0.35 -1.26 15.11
CA ASP A 96 -1.60 -1.48 14.41
C ASP A 96 -1.38 -1.60 12.89
N VAL A 97 -2.34 -2.22 12.22
CA VAL A 97 -2.25 -2.54 10.80
C VAL A 97 -2.20 -1.31 9.90
N GLU A 98 -2.62 -0.12 10.36
CA GLU A 98 -2.38 1.10 9.61
C GLU A 98 -0.88 1.35 9.51
N HIS A 99 -0.24 1.64 10.64
CA HIS A 99 1.15 2.11 10.65
C HIS A 99 2.13 1.02 10.22
N SER A 100 1.89 -0.23 10.62
CA SER A 100 2.79 -1.33 10.26
C SER A 100 2.80 -1.63 8.75
N SER A 101 1.72 -1.31 8.04
CA SER A 101 1.59 -1.59 6.60
C SER A 101 2.14 -0.51 5.70
N GLU A 102 2.21 0.74 6.16
CA GLU A 102 2.58 1.94 5.39
C GLU A 102 3.87 1.74 4.59
N PHE A 103 4.95 1.37 5.28
CA PHE A 103 6.29 1.33 4.70
C PHE A 103 6.34 0.61 3.36
N ILE A 104 5.74 -0.57 3.27
CA ILE A 104 5.82 -1.40 2.06
C ILE A 104 4.56 -1.29 1.22
N SER A 105 3.38 -1.23 1.83
CA SER A 105 2.11 -1.20 1.10
C SER A 105 1.90 0.10 0.33
N ASP A 106 2.50 1.21 0.76
CA ASP A 106 2.42 2.48 0.05
C ASP A 106 3.57 2.73 -0.93
N THR A 107 4.69 2.01 -0.81
CA THR A 107 5.88 2.26 -1.66
C THR A 107 6.08 1.25 -2.78
N ALA A 108 5.87 -0.05 -2.54
CA ALA A 108 6.30 -1.10 -3.46
C ALA A 108 5.22 -1.63 -4.43
N PRO A 109 3.93 -1.81 -4.04
CA PRO A 109 2.95 -2.49 -4.89
C PRO A 109 2.80 -1.88 -6.28
N LEU A 110 2.67 -0.56 -6.34
CA LEU A 110 2.50 0.14 -7.61
C LEU A 110 3.79 0.22 -8.42
N MET A 111 4.96 0.13 -7.80
CA MET A 111 6.23 0.07 -8.52
C MET A 111 6.34 -1.22 -9.36
N VAL A 112 5.75 -2.34 -8.89
CA VAL A 112 5.64 -3.57 -9.70
C VAL A 112 4.77 -3.38 -10.96
N LEU A 113 3.87 -2.39 -10.96
CA LEU A 113 3.08 -2.00 -12.13
C LEU A 113 3.81 -0.99 -13.03
N TYR A 114 4.57 -0.07 -12.43
CA TYR A 114 5.19 1.05 -13.16
C TYR A 114 6.51 0.73 -13.83
N ASN A 115 7.19 -0.35 -13.43
CA ASN A 115 8.47 -0.74 -13.99
C ASN A 115 8.67 -2.27 -13.95
N ASP A 116 9.71 -2.73 -14.65
CA ASP A 116 10.16 -4.13 -14.68
C ASP A 116 11.39 -4.37 -13.76
N ASP A 117 11.51 -3.61 -12.67
CA ASP A 117 12.58 -3.82 -11.69
C ASP A 117 12.16 -4.91 -10.69
N ASP A 118 12.71 -6.11 -10.90
CA ASP A 118 12.43 -7.32 -10.12
C ASP A 118 12.65 -7.13 -8.60
N ARG A 119 13.43 -6.12 -8.19
CA ARG A 119 13.61 -5.80 -6.77
C ARG A 119 12.27 -5.52 -6.11
N TYR A 120 11.33 -4.83 -6.77
CA TYR A 120 10.02 -4.56 -6.15
C TYR A 120 9.19 -5.82 -5.99
N GLU A 121 9.27 -6.78 -6.92
CA GLU A 121 8.65 -8.09 -6.74
C GLU A 121 9.23 -8.82 -5.51
N GLU A 122 10.57 -8.81 -5.37
CA GLU A 122 11.24 -9.36 -4.19
C GLU A 122 10.74 -8.70 -2.89
N ARG A 123 10.59 -7.37 -2.86
CA ARG A 123 10.06 -6.65 -1.68
C ARG A 123 8.67 -7.16 -1.28
N LEU A 124 7.79 -7.43 -2.25
CA LEU A 124 6.43 -7.91 -1.97
C LEU A 124 6.40 -9.40 -1.59
N SER A 125 7.37 -10.19 -2.04
CA SER A 125 7.42 -11.64 -1.76
C SER A 125 7.41 -11.94 -0.26
N TYR A 126 8.05 -11.10 0.56
CA TYR A 126 8.05 -11.24 2.02
C TYR A 126 6.65 -11.08 2.60
N SER A 127 5.89 -10.07 2.15
CA SER A 127 4.50 -9.89 2.59
C SER A 127 3.62 -11.08 2.19
N ALA A 128 3.86 -11.69 1.02
CA ALA A 128 3.16 -12.91 0.62
C ALA A 128 3.52 -14.11 1.51
N ASP A 129 4.79 -14.28 1.87
CA ASP A 129 5.23 -15.30 2.83
C ASP A 129 4.58 -15.09 4.21
N TYR A 130 4.63 -13.87 4.74
CA TYR A 130 4.02 -13.55 6.02
C TYR A 130 2.51 -13.75 6.01
N PHE A 131 1.83 -13.35 4.94
CA PHE A 131 0.40 -13.57 4.81
C PHE A 131 0.06 -15.05 4.93
N LYS A 132 0.82 -15.93 4.27
CA LYS A 132 0.58 -17.39 4.31
C LYS A 132 0.95 -18.03 5.64
N ASN A 133 2.08 -17.63 6.22
CA ASN A 133 2.79 -18.40 7.25
C ASN A 133 2.84 -17.73 8.62
N LEU A 134 2.69 -16.40 8.68
CA LEU A 134 2.81 -15.62 9.92
C LEU A 134 1.48 -14.94 10.28
N TRP A 135 1.06 -13.94 9.50
CA TRP A 135 -0.04 -13.03 9.82
C TRP A 135 -1.40 -13.68 9.89
N THR A 136 -1.66 -14.69 9.05
CA THR A 136 -2.96 -15.34 9.00
C THR A 136 -2.94 -16.75 9.59
N GLY A 137 -4.11 -17.23 9.99
CA GLY A 137 -4.37 -18.59 10.44
C GLY A 137 -5.81 -18.99 10.13
N PHE A 138 -6.14 -20.25 10.40
CA PHE A 138 -7.51 -20.75 10.24
C PHE A 138 -8.24 -20.76 11.57
N ASN A 139 -9.52 -20.40 11.55
CA ASN A 139 -10.42 -20.59 12.69
C ASN A 139 -11.07 -22.00 12.66
N ASP A 140 -11.93 -22.27 13.64
CA ASP A 140 -12.64 -23.56 13.77
C ASP A 140 -13.60 -23.87 12.60
N ASN A 141 -14.01 -22.84 11.84
CA ASN A 141 -14.83 -22.99 10.64
C ASN A 141 -13.97 -23.16 9.36
N ASN A 142 -12.66 -23.37 9.51
CA ASN A 142 -11.72 -23.53 8.41
C ASN A 142 -11.66 -22.31 7.46
N HIS A 143 -11.93 -21.11 7.99
CA HIS A 143 -11.73 -19.85 7.27
C HIS A 143 -10.43 -19.20 7.68
N ARG A 144 -9.70 -18.64 6.71
CA ARG A 144 -8.45 -17.92 6.95
C ARG A 144 -8.75 -16.48 7.37
N PHE A 145 -8.11 -16.00 8.43
CA PHE A 145 -8.18 -14.61 8.89
C PHE A 145 -6.80 -14.13 9.35
N PHE A 146 -6.59 -12.81 9.35
CA PHE A 146 -5.47 -12.25 10.12
C PHE A 146 -5.66 -12.58 11.60
N LYS A 147 -4.59 -13.07 12.23
CA LYS A 147 -4.58 -13.42 13.66
C LYS A 147 -4.73 -12.19 14.56
N SER A 148 -4.33 -11.03 14.07
CA SER A 148 -4.34 -9.77 14.82
C SER A 148 -4.41 -8.57 13.89
N SER A 149 -4.86 -7.46 14.45
CA SER A 149 -4.77 -6.11 13.89
C SER A 149 -3.49 -5.39 14.32
N TRP A 150 -2.63 -6.01 15.14
CA TRP A 150 -1.30 -5.55 15.52
C TRP A 150 -0.23 -6.58 15.18
N PHE A 151 0.63 -6.28 14.20
CA PHE A 151 1.66 -7.21 13.74
C PHE A 151 2.82 -6.53 13.00
N SER A 152 3.89 -7.28 12.77
CA SER A 152 5.08 -6.88 12.04
C SER A 152 5.64 -8.03 11.18
N SER A 153 6.85 -7.86 10.65
CA SER A 153 7.67 -8.92 10.03
C SER A 153 8.22 -9.95 11.03
N THR A 154 8.22 -9.65 12.32
CA THR A 154 8.87 -10.46 13.36
C THR A 154 7.92 -10.99 14.41
N GLU A 155 6.81 -10.31 14.68
CA GLU A 155 5.90 -10.66 15.76
C GLU A 155 4.44 -10.27 15.47
N ILE A 156 3.53 -10.87 16.23
CA ILE A 156 2.09 -10.62 16.19
C ILE A 156 1.63 -10.48 17.64
N GLU A 157 0.91 -9.40 17.94
CA GLU A 157 0.36 -9.19 19.27
C GLU A 157 -1.02 -9.84 19.39
N MET A 158 -1.13 -10.84 20.27
CA MET A 158 -2.35 -11.64 20.44
C MET A 158 -3.20 -11.23 21.65
N GLU A 159 -2.84 -10.14 22.33
CA GLU A 159 -3.60 -9.67 23.49
C GLU A 159 -4.94 -9.06 23.06
N PRO A 160 -6.06 -9.45 23.67
CA PRO A 160 -7.33 -8.79 23.41
C PRO A 160 -7.29 -7.29 23.71
N PRO A 161 -7.87 -6.44 22.85
CA PRO A 161 -8.73 -6.80 21.74
C PRO A 161 -8.00 -6.69 20.38
N LYS A 162 -6.69 -6.94 20.33
CA LYS A 162 -5.89 -6.85 19.09
C LYS A 162 -6.02 -8.10 18.21
N ASN A 163 -6.20 -9.26 18.85
CA ASN A 163 -6.31 -10.61 18.27
C ASN A 163 -7.55 -10.86 17.40
N ARG A 164 -7.74 -10.02 16.40
CA ARG A 164 -8.85 -10.11 15.44
C ARG A 164 -8.45 -9.53 14.11
N ASP A 165 -9.06 -10.06 13.06
CA ASP A 165 -9.04 -9.43 11.75
C ASP A 165 -9.95 -8.19 11.72
N VAL A 166 -9.56 -7.17 10.99
CA VAL A 166 -10.31 -5.91 10.82
C VAL A 166 -10.32 -5.50 9.36
N PRO A 167 -11.33 -4.75 8.86
CA PRO A 167 -11.36 -4.35 7.45
C PRO A 167 -10.08 -3.64 6.96
N TYR A 168 -9.36 -2.99 7.88
CA TYR A 168 -8.12 -2.29 7.58
C TYR A 168 -6.94 -3.22 7.25
N THR A 169 -7.00 -4.53 7.51
CA THR A 169 -5.97 -5.50 7.08
C THR A 169 -5.89 -5.66 5.57
N THR A 170 -6.92 -5.23 4.83
CA THR A 170 -6.88 -5.07 3.37
C THR A 170 -5.72 -4.21 2.88
N ARG A 171 -5.23 -3.30 3.74
CA ARG A 171 -4.07 -2.45 3.51
C ARG A 171 -2.78 -3.26 3.47
N ALA A 172 -2.51 -4.11 4.47
CA ALA A 172 -1.39 -5.04 4.46
C ALA A 172 -1.50 -6.05 3.30
N ALA A 173 -2.71 -6.53 3.01
CA ALA A 173 -2.97 -7.42 1.88
C ALA A 173 -2.75 -6.75 0.50
N LYS A 174 -2.54 -5.43 0.40
CA LYS A 174 -2.22 -4.75 -0.87
C LYS A 174 -0.91 -5.31 -1.45
N ALA A 175 0.14 -5.44 -0.64
CA ALA A 175 1.41 -6.01 -1.08
C ALA A 175 1.26 -7.44 -1.60
N VAL A 176 0.48 -8.26 -0.89
CA VAL A 176 0.19 -9.66 -1.24
C VAL A 176 -0.56 -9.76 -2.56
N ARG A 177 -1.57 -8.91 -2.78
CA ARG A 177 -2.37 -8.88 -4.02
C ARG A 177 -1.54 -8.50 -5.23
N TYR A 178 -0.66 -7.51 -5.12
CA TYR A 178 0.21 -7.10 -6.22
C TYR A 178 1.29 -8.14 -6.52
N TYR A 179 1.83 -8.81 -5.49
CA TYR A 179 2.71 -9.96 -5.68
C TYR A 179 2.00 -11.08 -6.45
N ALA A 180 0.81 -11.49 -6.01
CA ALA A 180 0.04 -12.55 -6.65
C ALA A 180 -0.36 -12.19 -8.10
N TRP A 181 -0.71 -10.93 -8.34
CA TRP A 181 -1.01 -10.42 -9.68
C TRP A 181 0.20 -10.53 -10.62
N LYS A 182 1.40 -10.13 -10.17
CA LYS A 182 2.61 -10.18 -10.98
C LYS A 182 3.11 -11.61 -11.21
N THR A 183 3.17 -12.42 -10.15
CA THR A 183 3.85 -13.72 -10.19
C THR A 183 2.94 -14.90 -10.51
N GLN A 184 1.63 -14.73 -10.34
CA GLN A 184 0.65 -15.81 -10.44
C GLN A 184 0.95 -16.99 -9.49
N ASP A 185 1.59 -16.73 -8.34
CA ASP A 185 1.89 -17.77 -7.35
C ASP A 185 0.61 -18.41 -6.80
N ALA A 186 0.38 -19.67 -7.17
CA ALA A 186 -0.84 -20.40 -6.85
C ALA A 186 -1.09 -20.52 -5.34
N SER A 187 -0.03 -20.64 -4.53
CA SER A 187 -0.17 -20.74 -3.08
C SER A 187 -0.67 -19.43 -2.45
N THR A 188 -0.20 -18.29 -2.96
CA THR A 188 -0.62 -16.96 -2.50
C THR A 188 -2.04 -16.65 -2.98
N LEU A 189 -2.37 -16.97 -4.23
CA LEU A 189 -3.74 -16.83 -4.75
C LEU A 189 -4.74 -17.62 -3.92
N LYS A 190 -4.43 -18.88 -3.61
CA LYS A 190 -5.27 -19.72 -2.75
C LYS A 190 -5.45 -19.13 -1.36
N ALA A 191 -4.39 -18.62 -0.73
CA ALA A 191 -4.49 -18.01 0.58
C ALA A 191 -5.36 -16.73 0.56
N LEU A 192 -5.27 -15.92 -0.50
CA LEU A 192 -6.13 -14.74 -0.67
C LEU A 192 -7.61 -15.13 -0.86
N GLU A 193 -7.88 -16.20 -1.61
CA GLU A 193 -9.23 -16.75 -1.79
C GLU A 193 -9.81 -17.25 -0.46
N GLU A 194 -9.06 -18.07 0.29
CA GLU A 194 -9.45 -18.56 1.62
C GLU A 194 -9.80 -17.42 2.60
N TRP A 195 -9.07 -16.29 2.50
CA TRP A 195 -9.32 -15.10 3.31
C TRP A 195 -10.57 -14.33 2.86
N ALA A 196 -10.76 -14.19 1.54
CA ALA A 196 -11.93 -13.54 0.98
C ALA A 196 -13.22 -14.31 1.30
N ASP A 197 -13.19 -15.63 1.19
CA ASP A 197 -14.31 -16.52 1.54
C ASP A 197 -14.66 -16.42 3.03
N GLY A 198 -13.64 -16.31 3.90
CA GLY A 198 -13.85 -16.06 5.32
C GLY A 198 -14.64 -14.77 5.58
N TRP A 199 -14.19 -13.65 5.00
CA TRP A 199 -14.89 -12.37 5.12
C TRP A 199 -16.30 -12.40 4.52
N LEU A 200 -16.49 -13.07 3.39
CA LEU A 200 -17.80 -13.27 2.77
C LEU A 200 -18.75 -14.02 3.73
N ALA A 201 -18.30 -15.16 4.27
CA ALA A 201 -19.10 -15.96 5.18
C ALA A 201 -19.51 -15.17 6.45
N VAL A 202 -18.58 -14.40 7.03
CA VAL A 202 -18.88 -13.54 8.20
C VAL A 202 -19.83 -12.39 7.85
N SER A 203 -19.71 -11.82 6.65
CA SER A 203 -20.59 -10.74 6.20
C SER A 203 -22.06 -11.19 6.09
N GLN A 204 -22.30 -12.46 5.78
CA GLN A 204 -23.64 -13.04 5.63
C GLN A 204 -24.33 -13.37 6.96
N GLN A 205 -23.58 -13.47 8.06
CA GLN A 205 -24.14 -13.77 9.38
C GLN A 205 -24.90 -12.56 9.97
N THR A 206 -25.72 -12.75 10.99
CA THR A 206 -26.36 -11.65 11.74
C THR A 206 -25.90 -11.56 13.20
N ASP A 207 -25.08 -12.51 13.64
CA ASP A 207 -24.61 -12.60 15.01
C ASP A 207 -23.67 -11.44 15.38
N LYS A 208 -23.68 -11.05 16.66
CA LYS A 208 -22.78 -10.02 17.22
C LYS A 208 -21.43 -10.67 17.57
N GLY A 209 -20.32 -9.92 17.43
CA GLY A 209 -18.97 -10.41 17.79
C GLY A 209 -18.08 -10.87 16.62
N LYS A 210 -18.32 -10.33 15.42
CA LYS A 210 -17.61 -10.65 14.16
C LYS A 210 -16.25 -9.93 14.01
N PRO A 211 -15.30 -10.50 13.26
CA PRO A 211 -14.59 -11.77 13.48
C PRO A 211 -13.54 -11.65 14.61
N VAL A 212 -13.15 -12.79 15.18
CA VAL A 212 -11.95 -12.97 16.01
C VAL A 212 -11.01 -13.90 15.25
#